data_AF-A0A3V3WAP3-F1
#
_entry.id   AF-A0A3V3WAP3-F1
#
_cell.length_a   1.000
_cell.length_b   1.000
_cell.length_c   1.000
_cell.angle_alpha   90.00
_cell.angle_beta   90.00
_cell.angle_gamma   90.00
#
_symmetry.space_group_name_H-M   'P 1'
#
loop_
_entity.id
_entity.type
_entity.pdbx_description
1 polymer ?
#
loop_
_entity_poly.entity_id
_entity_poly.type
_entity_poly.pdbx_seq_one_letter_code
_entity_poly.pdbx_strand_id
1 'polypeptide(L)' 'MRKACIELMAGTNAACLVAGELGTGRCLYLVVVMEDIFGKPTTEQWLKSLRLCEAKAAELKYEVARIRGKSLAGL' A
#
# COMPACT_ATOMS: atom_id res chain seq x y z
N MET A 1 15.97 -0.32 11.84
CA MET A 1 15.06 -1.22 11.09
C MET A 1 15.08 -0.81 9.61
N ARG A 2 14.81 -1.74 8.67
CA ARG A 2 14.72 -1.39 7.25
C ARG A 2 13.46 -0.54 7.02
N LYS A 3 13.52 0.48 6.15
CA LYS A 3 12.38 1.37 5.86
C LYS A 3 11.60 0.90 4.65
N ALA A 4 10.29 1.15 4.65
CA ALA A 4 9.40 0.92 3.52
C ALA A 4 8.41 2.08 3.36
N CYS A 5 7.84 2.17 2.16
CA CYS A 5 6.74 3.07 1.81
C CYS A 5 5.55 2.22 1.37
N ILE A 6 4.34 2.60 1.77
CA ILE A 6 3.10 2.05 1.21
C ILE A 6 2.57 3.01 0.16
N GLU A 7 2.19 2.49 -1.01
CA GLU A 7 1.62 3.29 -2.10
C GLU A 7 0.21 2.79 -2.42
N LEU A 8 -0.80 3.63 -2.23
CA LEU A 8 -2.16 3.40 -2.69
C LEU A 8 -2.34 4.06 -4.07
N MET A 9 -2.59 3.26 -5.10
CA MET A 9 -2.55 3.70 -6.50
C MET A 9 -3.93 3.54 -7.15
N ALA A 10 -4.68 4.65 -7.23
CA ALA A 10 -6.02 4.65 -7.84
C ALA A 10 -6.00 4.24 -9.32
N GLY A 11 -4.96 4.59 -10.09
CA GLY A 11 -4.88 4.26 -11.52
C GLY A 11 -4.76 2.77 -11.85
N THR A 12 -4.35 1.96 -10.87
CA THR A 12 -4.20 0.49 -11.03
C THR A 12 -5.02 -0.29 -10.01
N ASN A 13 -5.85 0.39 -9.21
CA ASN A 13 -6.62 -0.21 -8.11
C ASN A 13 -5.78 -1.16 -7.23
N ALA A 14 -4.55 -0.77 -6.90
CA ALA A 14 -3.62 -1.59 -6.14
C ALA A 14 -2.93 -0.83 -5.00
N ALA A 15 -2.58 -1.56 -3.93
CA ALA A 15 -1.74 -1.11 -2.85
C ALA A 15 -0.41 -1.86 -2.86
N CYS A 16 0.71 -1.14 -2.78
CA CYS A 16 2.06 -1.72 -2.77
C CYS A 16 2.77 -1.42 -1.45
N LEU A 17 3.48 -2.40 -0.90
CA LEU A 17 4.56 -2.18 0.06
C LEU A 17 5.89 -2.18 -0.71
N VAL A 18 6.61 -1.07 -0.68
CA VAL A 18 7.85 -0.87 -1.45
C VAL A 18 9.01 -0.63 -0.49
N ALA A 19 10.14 -1.28 -0.73
CA ALA A 19 11.35 -1.06 0.06
C ALA A 19 11.90 0.37 -0.12
N GLY A 20 12.48 0.91 0.95
CA GLY A 20 12.99 2.28 0.97
C GLY A 20 11.94 3.29 1.45
N GLU A 21 12.42 4.32 2.14
CA GLU A 21 11.57 5.35 2.76
C GLU A 21 10.69 6.11 1.76
N LEU A 22 11.19 6.31 0.54
CA LEU A 22 10.49 7.03 -0.52
C LEU A 22 9.84 6.11 -1.57
N GLY A 23 9.82 4.79 -1.35
CA GLY A 23 9.20 3.84 -2.28
C GLY A 23 9.93 3.69 -3.61
N THR A 24 11.27 3.83 -3.63
CA THR A 24 12.09 3.72 -4.85
C THR A 24 12.76 2.35 -5.01
N GLY A 25 12.64 1.47 -4.00
CA GLY A 25 13.23 0.14 -4.02
C GLY A 25 12.33 -0.91 -4.64
N ARG A 26 12.64 -2.19 -4.35
CA ARG A 26 11.84 -3.32 -4.83
C ARG A 26 10.45 -3.32 -4.21
N CYS A 27 9.43 -3.74 -4.99
CA CYS A 27 8.13 -4.09 -4.44
C CYS A 27 8.27 -5.34 -3.55
N LEU A 28 7.80 -5.25 -2.32
CA LEU A 28 7.84 -6.32 -1.31
C LEU A 28 6.52 -7.08 -1.25
N TYR A 29 5.40 -6.40 -1.52
CA TYR A 29 4.06 -6.97 -1.46
C TYR A 29 3.09 -6.12 -2.27
N LEU A 30 2.18 -6.76 -2.98
CA LEU A 30 1.16 -6.14 -3.81
C LEU A 30 -0.21 -6.68 -3.39
N VAL A 31 -1.16 -5.78 -3.17
CA VAL A 31 -2.57 -6.11 -2.95
C VAL A 31 -3.37 -5.49 -4.07
N VAL A 32 -4.03 -6.32 -4.88
CA VAL A 32 -5.04 -5.86 -5.84
C VAL A 32 -6.29 -5.54 -5.03
N VAL A 33 -6.66 -4.26 -4.98
CA VAL A 33 -7.84 -3.80 -4.23
C VAL A 33 -9.12 -4.15 -4.98
N MET A 34 -9.06 -4.08 -6.32
CA MET A 34 -10.14 -4.47 -7.22
C MET A 34 -9.53 -4.92 -8.55
N GLU A 35 -10.02 -6.03 -9.10
CA GLU A 35 -9.53 -6.58 -10.38
C GLU A 35 -10.00 -5.75 -11.58
N ASP A 36 -11.20 -5.19 -11.50
CA ASP A 36 -11.71 -4.26 -12.51
C ASP A 36 -10.97 -2.91 -12.39
N ILE A 37 -10.18 -2.60 -13.42
CA ILE A 37 -9.40 -1.36 -13.50
C ILE A 37 -10.27 -0.11 -13.67
N PHE A 38 -11.51 -0.26 -14.17
CA PHE A 38 -12.47 0.83 -14.29
C PHE A 38 -13.36 0.95 -13.06
N GLY A 39 -13.35 -0.07 -12.20
CA GLY A 39 -14.02 -0.06 -10.92
C GLY A 39 -13.43 1.00 -9.99
N LYS A 40 -14.25 1.53 -9.10
CA LYS A 40 -13.84 2.55 -8.11
C LYS A 40 -13.87 1.93 -6.72
N PRO A 41 -12.72 1.50 -6.16
CA PRO A 41 -12.71 0.91 -4.84
C PRO A 41 -13.17 1.91 -3.79
N THR A 42 -13.90 1.41 -2.80
CA THR A 42 -14.38 2.22 -1.68
C THR A 42 -13.24 2.56 -0.71
N THR A 43 -13.45 3.59 0.12
CA THR A 43 -12.52 3.95 1.19
C THR A 43 -12.21 2.77 2.12
N GLU A 44 -13.22 1.94 2.41
CA GLU A 44 -13.05 0.73 3.24
C GLU A 44 -12.17 -0.33 2.55
N GLN A 45 -12.33 -0.53 1.25
CA GLN A 45 -11.48 -1.44 0.47
C GLN A 45 -10.03 -0.96 0.47
N TRP A 46 -9.79 0.34 0.30
CA TRP A 46 -8.46 0.94 0.42
C TRP A 46 -7.87 0.78 1.82
N LEU A 47 -8.65 1.06 2.87
CA LEU A 47 -8.21 0.91 4.24
C LEU A 47 -7.84 -0.55 4.55
N LYS A 48 -8.64 -1.51 4.11
CA LYS A 48 -8.34 -2.95 4.25
C LYS A 48 -7.00 -3.31 3.58
N SER A 49 -6.78 -2.86 2.36
CA SER A 49 -5.54 -3.10 1.62
C SER A 49 -4.32 -2.45 2.28
N LEU A 50 -4.47 -1.25 2.83
CA LEU A 50 -3.44 -0.59 3.63
C LEU A 50 -3.05 -1.44 4.84
N ARG A 51 -4.03 -1.95 5.61
CA ARG A 51 -3.76 -2.80 6.78
C ARG A 51 -3.03 -4.10 6.41
N LEU A 52 -3.32 -4.67 5.24
CA LEU A 52 -2.59 -5.84 4.74
C LEU A 52 -1.11 -5.50 4.45
N CYS A 53 -0.84 -4.34 3.86
CA CYS A 53 0.54 -3.87 3.65
C CYS A 53 1.27 -3.59 4.98
N GLU A 54 0.60 -2.99 5.97
CA GLU A 54 1.18 -2.77 7.31
C GLU A 54 1.50 -4.09 8.02
N ALA A 55 0.59 -5.06 7.98
CA ALA A 55 0.81 -6.39 8.55
C ALA A 55 2.00 -7.09 7.87
N LYS A 56 2.10 -7.01 6.54
CA LYS A 56 3.24 -7.57 5.82
C LYS A 56 4.55 -6.85 6.12
N ALA A 57 4.52 -5.52 6.31
CA ALA A 57 5.70 -4.77 6.71
C ALA A 57 6.23 -5.25 8.08
N ALA A 58 5.34 -5.45 9.06
CA ALA A 58 5.68 -5.98 10.37
C ALA A 58 6.29 -7.39 10.28
N GLU A 59 5.66 -8.30 9.51
CA GLU A 59 6.17 -9.65 9.25
C GLU A 59 7.59 -9.63 8.66
N LEU A 60 7.83 -8.74 7.69
CA LEU A 60 9.13 -8.60 7.03
C LEU A 60 10.13 -7.73 7.82
N LYS A 61 9.77 -7.26 9.02
CA LYS A 61 10.60 -6.38 9.87
C LYS A 61 11.00 -5.07 9.17
N TYR A 62 10.05 -4.49 8.44
CA TYR A 62 10.14 -3.15 7.88
C TYR A 62 9.33 -2.17 8.71
N GLU A 63 9.87 -0.98 8.87
CA GLU A 63 9.15 0.16 9.42
C GLU A 63 8.56 0.97 8.26
N VAL A 64 7.24 1.17 8.28
CA VAL A 64 6.56 2.01 7.28
C VAL A 64 6.81 3.47 7.60
N ALA A 65 7.68 4.12 6.82
CA ALA A 65 8.05 5.52 7.02
C ALA A 65 7.08 6.49 6.34
N ARG A 66 6.38 6.03 5.30
CA ARG A 66 5.50 6.86 4.49
C ARG A 66 4.34 6.06 3.89
N ILE A 67 3.19 6.71 3.77
CA ILE A 67 2.02 6.21 3.03
C ILE A 67 1.67 7.25 1.95
N ARG A 68 1.74 6.87 0.68
CA ARG A 68 1.30 7.67 -0.47
C ARG A 68 -0.13 7.30 -0.84
N GLY A 69 -0.91 8.29 -1.25
CA GLY A 69 -2.33 8.09 -1.57
C GLY A 69 -3.21 7.82 -0.36
N LYS A 70 -2.76 8.16 0.87
CA LYS A 70 -3.48 7.88 2.12
C LYS A 70 -4.93 8.39 2.17
N SER A 71 -5.26 9.44 1.42
CA SER A 71 -6.61 9.97 1.27
C SER A 71 -7.59 8.95 0.66
N LEU A 72 -7.11 8.00 -0.15
CA LEU A 72 -7.92 6.90 -0.67
C LEU A 72 -8.45 5.98 0.45
N ALA A 73 -7.70 5.87 1.55
CA ALA A 73 -8.09 5.14 2.75
C ALA A 73 -8.74 6.04 3.83
N GLY A 74 -9.00 7.31 3.52
CA GLY A 74 -9.63 8.25 4.45
C GLY A 74 -8.70 8.79 5.55
N LEU A 75 -7.38 8.86 5.30
CA LEU A 75 -6.33 9.28 6.25
C LEU A 75 -5.55 10.52 5.80
#